data_AF-A0A2S0MGW4-F1
#
_entry.id   AF-A0A2S0MGW4-F1
#
_cell.length_a   1.000
_cell.length_b   1.000
_cell.length_c   1.000
_cell.angle_alpha   90.00
_cell.angle_beta   90.00
_cell.angle_gamma   90.00
#
_symmetry.space_group_name_H-M   'P 1'
#
loop_
_entity.id
_entity.type
_entity.pdbx_description
1 polymer ?
#
loop_
_entity_poly.entity_id
_entity_poly.type
_entity_poly.pdbx_seq_one_letter_code
_entity_poly.pdbx_strand_id
1 'polypeptide(L)'
;MSDADFQSWLDGQRTRVDAARTTAHKAYADAELECWHRFAVNDCLSKARAKRRSTLDGLRAEELALNQQERQRTTADKLQQLQEKQRTGEQPK
;
A
#
# COMPACT_ATOMS: atom_id res chain seq x y z
N MET A 1 -13.50 16.30 3.54
CA MET A 1 -13.53 15.43 2.34
C MET A 1 -14.67 14.46 2.49
N SER A 2 -15.53 14.35 1.47
CA SER A 2 -16.56 13.31 1.47
C SER A 2 -15.93 11.91 1.45
N ASP A 3 -16.71 10.88 1.76
CA ASP A 3 -16.21 9.50 1.69
C ASP A 3 -15.90 9.09 0.25
N ALA A 4 -16.67 9.57 -0.72
CA ALA A 4 -16.41 9.37 -2.13
C ALA A 4 -15.06 9.97 -2.57
N ASP A 5 -14.76 11.20 -2.13
CA ASP A 5 -13.47 11.84 -2.43
C ASP A 5 -12.29 11.08 -1.81
N PHE A 6 -12.49 10.53 -0.61
CA PHE A 6 -11.47 9.74 0.08
C PHE A 6 -11.19 8.42 -0.63
N GLN A 7 -12.22 7.71 -1.08
CA GLN A 7 -12.06 6.48 -1.84
C GLN A 7 -11.32 6.74 -3.16
N SER A 8 -11.69 7.79 -3.90
CA SER A 8 -10.99 8.16 -5.14
C SER A 8 -9.51 8.47 -4.90
N TRP A 9 -9.19 9.20 -3.82
CA TRP A 9 -7.80 9.45 -3.45
C TRP A 9 -7.06 8.15 -3.08
N LEU A 10 -7.69 7.26 -2.31
CA LEU A 10 -7.11 5.99 -1.87
C LEU A 10 -6.79 5.08 -3.05
N ASP A 11 -7.69 4.99 -4.03
CA ASP A 11 -7.49 4.21 -5.26
C ASP A 11 -6.34 4.78 -6.11
N GLY A 12 -6.22 6.12 -6.15
CA GLY A 12 -5.07 6.78 -6.78
C GLY A 12 -3.75 6.44 -6.08
N GLN A 13 -3.73 6.40 -4.75
CA GLN A 13 -2.53 6.01 -3.99
C GLN A 13 -2.18 4.53 -4.20
N ARG A 14 -3.16 3.63 -4.19
CA ARG A 14 -2.95 2.20 -4.48
C ARG A 14 -2.35 1.99 -5.87
N THR A 15 -2.95 2.64 -6.87
CA THR A 15 -2.45 2.62 -8.24
C THR A 15 -1.00 3.11 -8.33
N ARG A 16 -0.65 4.18 -7.60
CA ARG A 16 0.73 4.69 -7.52
C ARG A 16 1.68 3.64 -6.95
N VAL A 17 1.31 2.99 -5.84
CA VAL A 17 2.15 1.99 -5.18
C VAL A 17 2.31 0.75 -6.06
N ASP A 18 1.26 0.30 -6.75
CA ASP A 18 1.30 -0.81 -7.70
C ASP A 18 2.21 -0.52 -8.89
N ALA A 19 2.12 0.69 -9.44
CA ALA A 19 3.03 1.15 -10.50
C ALA A 19 4.49 1.16 -9.99
N ALA A 20 4.75 1.70 -8.81
CA ALA A 20 6.08 1.72 -8.21
C ALA A 20 6.64 0.31 -7.96
N ARG A 21 5.79 -0.63 -7.53
CA ARG A 21 6.16 -2.04 -7.37
C ARG A 21 6.57 -2.65 -8.71
N THR A 22 5.77 -2.41 -9.75
CA THR A 22 6.07 -2.89 -11.11
C THR A 22 7.40 -2.33 -11.61
N THR A 23 7.66 -1.04 -11.41
CA THR A 23 8.94 -0.41 -11.73
C THR A 23 10.10 -1.03 -10.95
N ALA A 24 9.94 -1.32 -9.65
CA ALA A 24 10.97 -1.96 -8.84
C ALA A 24 11.31 -3.38 -9.32
N HIS A 25 10.30 -4.15 -9.76
CA HIS A 25 10.53 -5.47 -10.38
C HIS A 25 11.26 -5.36 -11.71
N LYS A 26 10.87 -4.43 -12.57
CA LYS A 26 11.55 -4.19 -13.85
C LYS A 26 13.01 -3.78 -13.63
N ALA A 27 13.26 -2.82 -12.74
CA ALA A 27 14.62 -2.37 -12.41
C ALA A 27 15.49 -3.51 -11.88
N TYR A 28 14.91 -4.45 -11.12
CA TYR A 28 15.64 -5.66 -10.70
C TYR A 28 15.96 -6.59 -11.87
N ALA A 29 15.01 -6.83 -12.77
CA ALA A 29 15.25 -7.68 -13.95
C ALA A 29 16.34 -7.09 -14.85
N ASP A 30 16.31 -5.78 -15.09
CA ASP A 30 17.35 -5.08 -15.86
C ASP A 30 18.71 -5.19 -15.15
N ALA A 31 18.76 -4.98 -13.82
CA ALA A 31 19.98 -5.13 -13.04
C ALA A 31 20.52 -6.57 -13.02
N GLU A 32 19.63 -7.57 -13.05
CA GLU A 32 20.01 -8.99 -13.11
C GLU A 32 20.73 -9.30 -14.43
N LEU A 33 20.21 -8.82 -15.56
CA LEU A 33 20.87 -8.93 -16.87
C LEU A 33 22.25 -8.27 -16.87
N GLU A 34 22.36 -7.04 -16.36
CA GLU A 34 23.64 -6.33 -16.24
C GLU A 34 24.65 -7.08 -15.35
N CYS A 35 24.17 -7.73 -14.27
CA CYS A 35 25.04 -8.50 -13.39
C CYS A 35 25.68 -9.69 -14.08
N TRP A 36 25.00 -10.33 -15.04
CA TRP A 36 25.54 -11.47 -15.79
C TRP A 36 26.72 -11.11 -16.69
N HIS A 37 26.85 -9.85 -17.09
CA HIS A 37 27.99 -9.36 -17.86
C HIS A 37 29.23 -9.03 -17.00
N ARG A 38 29.13 -9.16 -15.68
CA ARG A 38 30.21 -8.81 -14.74
C ARG A 38 30.94 -10.04 -14.24
N PHE A 39 32.21 -9.89 -13.89
CA PHE A 39 33.01 -10.97 -13.31
C PHE A 39 32.50 -11.41 -11.92
N ALA A 40 32.06 -10.45 -11.10
CA ALA A 40 31.54 -10.69 -9.74
C ALA A 40 30.00 -10.80 -9.71
N VAL A 41 29.43 -11.71 -10.51
CA VAL A 41 27.96 -11.87 -10.67
C VAL A 41 27.26 -12.03 -9.31
N ASN A 42 27.77 -12.89 -8.42
CA ASN A 42 27.13 -13.19 -7.14
C ASN A 42 27.03 -11.98 -6.20
N ASP A 43 28.09 -11.16 -6.11
CA ASP A 43 28.07 -9.92 -5.32
C ASP A 43 27.11 -8.90 -5.95
N CYS A 44 27.13 -8.77 -7.27
CA CYS A 44 26.23 -7.90 -8.01
C CYS A 44 24.75 -8.28 -7.78
N LEU A 45 24.40 -9.56 -7.94
CA LEU A 45 23.04 -10.06 -7.70
C LEU A 45 22.62 -9.86 -6.24
N SER A 46 23.53 -10.05 -5.29
CA SER A 46 23.23 -9.84 -3.87
C SER A 46 22.87 -8.37 -3.59
N LYS A 47 23.61 -7.43 -4.17
CA LYS A 47 23.30 -5.98 -4.10
C LYS A 47 21.99 -5.64 -4.79
N ALA A 48 21.74 -6.18 -5.99
CA ALA A 48 20.47 -5.97 -6.70
C ALA A 48 19.26 -6.48 -5.90
N ARG A 49 19.38 -7.67 -5.28
CA ARG A 49 18.35 -8.23 -4.39
C ARG A 49 18.14 -7.38 -3.15
N ALA A 50 19.22 -6.90 -2.52
CA ALA A 50 19.13 -6.02 -1.36
C ALA A 50 18.42 -4.71 -1.70
N LYS A 51 18.74 -4.10 -2.84
CA LYS A 51 18.07 -2.90 -3.34
C LYS A 51 16.59 -3.15 -3.59
N ARG A 52 16.24 -4.25 -4.28
CA ARG A 52 14.84 -4.63 -4.51
C ARG A 52 14.07 -4.79 -3.20
N ARG A 53 14.63 -5.53 -2.24
CA ARG A 53 13.98 -5.74 -0.92
C ARG A 53 13.72 -4.41 -0.22
N SER A 54 14.74 -3.56 -0.08
CA SER A 54 14.58 -2.26 0.57
C SER A 54 13.51 -1.38 -0.09
N THR A 55 13.44 -1.36 -1.42
CA THR A 55 12.38 -0.62 -2.13
C THR A 55 10.99 -1.21 -1.86
N LEU A 56 10.84 -2.53 -1.97
CA LEU A 56 9.56 -3.21 -1.75
C LEU A 56 9.09 -3.11 -0.30
N ASP A 57 10.00 -3.15 0.67
CA ASP A 57 9.69 -2.99 2.09
C ASP A 57 9.17 -1.58 2.38
N GLY A 58 9.77 -0.55 1.77
CA GLY A 58 9.27 0.83 1.84
C GLY A 58 7.86 0.96 1.27
N LEU A 59 7.62 0.41 0.07
CA LEU A 59 6.28 0.41 -0.54
C LEU A 59 5.26 -0.34 0.31
N ARG A 60 5.64 -1.48 0.90
CA ARG A 60 4.77 -2.23 1.81
C ARG A 60 4.40 -1.43 3.05
N ALA A 61 5.32 -0.64 3.61
CA ALA A 61 5.03 0.25 4.72
C ALA A 61 4.02 1.35 4.31
N GLU A 62 4.16 1.92 3.11
CA GLU A 62 3.18 2.86 2.55
C GLU A 62 1.78 2.22 2.46
N GLU A 63 1.66 1.01 1.92
CA GLU A 63 0.36 0.31 1.82
C GLU A 63 -0.26 0.03 3.18
N LEU A 64 0.54 -0.38 4.16
CA LEU A 64 0.05 -0.62 5.51
C LEU A 64 -0.51 0.66 6.14
N ALA A 65 0.14 1.80 5.89
CA ALA A 65 -0.35 3.10 6.35
C ALA A 65 -1.68 3.48 5.66
N LEU A 66 -1.79 3.29 4.35
CA LEU A 66 -3.04 3.52 3.60
C LEU A 66 -4.18 2.65 4.11
N ASN A 67 -3.93 1.34 4.27
CA ASN A 67 -4.91 0.40 4.79
C ASN A 67 -5.33 0.73 6.22
N GLN A 68 -4.41 1.26 7.04
CA GLN A 68 -4.73 1.69 8.39
C GLN A 68 -5.67 2.91 8.39
N GLN A 69 -5.43 3.89 7.51
CA GLN A 69 -6.30 5.06 7.38
C GLN A 69 -7.71 4.67 6.92
N GLU A 70 -7.81 3.77 5.94
CA GLU A 70 -9.10 3.23 5.47
C GLU A 70 -9.86 2.52 6.61
N ARG A 71 -9.18 1.67 7.38
CA ARG A 71 -9.79 0.98 8.54
C ARG A 71 -10.28 1.96 9.61
N GLN A 72 -9.52 2.99 9.93
CA GLN A 72 -9.92 3.99 10.92
C GLN A 72 -11.20 4.71 10.51
N ARG A 73 -11.30 5.11 9.24
CA ARG A 73 -12.46 5.82 8.71
C ARG A 73 -13.70 4.93 8.67
N THR A 74 -13.57 3.75 8.07
CA THR A 74 -14.69 2.78 8.01
C THR A 74 -15.17 2.32 9.38
N THR A 75 -14.28 2.25 10.38
CA THR A 75 -14.66 1.94 11.77
C THR A 75 -15.44 3.09 12.41
N ALA A 76 -15.01 4.33 12.19
CA ALA A 76 -15.71 5.52 12.69
C ALA A 76 -17.13 5.62 12.09
N ASP A 77 -17.26 5.42 10.78
CA ASP A 77 -18.55 5.48 10.08
C ASP A 77 -19.52 4.41 10.62
N LYS A 78 -19.03 3.17 10.80
CA LYS A 78 -19.82 2.08 11.40
C LYS A 78 -20.24 2.38 12.84
N LEU A 79 -19.36 2.99 13.63
CA LEU A 79 -19.68 3.34 15.02
C LEU A 79 -20.79 4.41 15.07
N GLN A 80 -20.74 5.41 14.19
CA GLN A 80 -21.80 6.42 14.09
C GLN A 80 -23.15 5.78 13.71
N GLN A 81 -23.18 4.91 12.71
CA GLN A 81 -24.39 4.19 12.31
C GLN A 81 -24.98 3.35 13.44
N LEU A 82 -24.14 2.70 14.25
CA LEU A 82 -24.59 1.94 15.43
C LEU A 82 -25.20 2.86 16.50
N GLN A 83 -24.58 4.00 16.77
CA GLN A 83 -25.10 4.99 17.73
C GLN A 83 -26.43 5.62 17.28
N GLU A 84 -26.61 5.84 15.98
CA GLU A 84 -27.87 6.33 15.41
C GLU A 84 -28.99 5.30 15.52
N LYS A 85 -28.68 4.03 15.25
CA LYS A 85 -29.61 2.91 15.45
C LYS A 85 -30.01 2.74 16.90
N GLN A 86 -29.09 2.90 17.85
CA GLN A 86 -29.42 2.86 19.28
C GLN A 86 -30.33 4.03 19.67
N ARG A 87 -30.04 5.25 19.21
CA ARG A 87 -30.89 6.43 19.46
C ARG A 87 -32.30 6.33 18.86
N THR A 88 -32.45 5.66 17.72
CA THR A 88 -33.76 5.48 17.05
C THR A 88 -34.50 4.22 17.51
N GLY A 89 -33.79 3.18 17.96
CA GLY A 89 -34.35 1.96 18.52
C GLY A 89 -34.73 2.03 20.00
N GLU A 90 -34.21 3.01 20.74
CA GLU A 90 -34.51 3.28 22.15
C GLU A 90 -35.59 4.37 22.29
N GLN A 91 -36.69 4.26 21.54
CA GLN A 91 -37.96 4.87 21.94
C GLN A 91 -38.74 3.81 22.74
N PRO A 92 -38.70 3.84 24.09
CA PRO A 92 -39.65 3.07 24.88
C PRO A 92 -41.06 3.62 24.61
N LYS A 93 -41.98 2.70 24.36
CA LYS A 93 -43.41 2.97 24.18
C LYS A 93 -44.06 3.42 25.48
#